data_AF-A0A958JDU5-F1
#
_entry.id   AF-A0A958JDU5-F1
#
_cell.length_a   1.000
_cell.length_b   1.000
_cell.length_c   1.000
_cell.angle_alpha   90.00
_cell.angle_beta   90.00
_cell.angle_gamma   90.00
#
_symmetry.space_group_name_H-M   'P 1'
#
loop_
_entity.id
_entity.type
_entity.pdbx_description
1 polymer ?
#
loop_
_entity_poly.entity_id
_entity_poly.type
_entity_poly.pdbx_seq_one_letter_code
_entity_poly.pdbx_strand_id
1 'polypeptide(L)'
;MTRFRLFGLFACGAVLCCASQAFAQVQYRGYQIGHESMTIEDLQDLTENHHTNIVRFQVTHVNMDDLSEADGEQAYIDMVDGVLDGMDEKILAAEAAGNKIMLGFALPPGGFLTRSGTPHSEMFSNPTLEEWYVRMIAHVVERYADLIGRGNLYALDINSEPAQDTARDTNGADGWYDLMFRAIDAAREVNPDVPLMVKPLYGDPTRLKDIPALNYDNIIYGYHWYLLNVYQHTGVESEPFSVNTPPSKKIRNKTLSLLSKFFRLHETRHKAGEVPSYPPRLVVGETAVSACAKNSADFLRDVLSVLERDDLEEVTAAGKKKGKCLKKKKGKCVKFGKGGKKGGKKGGKKGGSGKQGGSGASVNENDVQHEAWIVHAWAESKYWDPRATCDDSGELTLGDSTDRLVVLDEFMSRNE
;
A
#
# COMPACT_ATOMS: atom_id res chain seq x y z
N MET A 1 -36.00 59.55 -37.57
CA MET A 1 -36.40 58.38 -36.77
C MET A 1 -35.97 57.14 -37.53
N THR A 2 -34.84 56.59 -37.10
CA THR A 2 -33.93 55.75 -37.91
C THR A 2 -34.17 54.28 -37.56
N ARG A 3 -34.40 53.45 -38.58
CA ARG A 3 -34.56 51.99 -38.46
C ARG A 3 -33.18 51.34 -38.35
N PHE A 4 -32.91 50.62 -37.27
CA PHE A 4 -31.75 49.74 -37.13
C PHE A 4 -31.95 48.47 -37.98
N ARG A 5 -30.99 48.16 -38.85
CA ARG A 5 -30.83 46.85 -39.50
C ARG A 5 -29.69 46.11 -38.80
N LEU A 6 -29.98 44.94 -38.24
CA LEU A 6 -28.97 43.98 -37.79
C LEU A 6 -28.23 43.41 -39.01
N PHE A 7 -26.91 43.52 -39.01
CA PHE A 7 -26.03 42.71 -39.87
C PHE A 7 -25.70 41.41 -39.14
N GLY A 8 -26.05 40.28 -39.76
CA GLY A 8 -25.59 38.96 -39.33
C GLY A 8 -24.15 38.73 -39.78
N LEU A 9 -23.25 38.51 -38.83
CA LEU A 9 -21.90 38.02 -39.07
C LEU A 9 -21.91 36.50 -38.86
N PHE A 10 -21.70 35.75 -39.94
CA PHE A 10 -21.39 34.33 -39.92
C PHE A 10 -19.98 34.15 -39.31
N ALA A 11 -19.90 33.62 -38.09
CA ALA A 11 -18.64 33.15 -37.53
C ALA A 11 -18.38 31.73 -38.04
N CYS A 12 -17.30 31.57 -38.80
CA CYS A 12 -16.76 30.31 -39.26
C CYS A 12 -16.30 29.50 -38.04
N GLY A 13 -16.89 28.32 -37.81
CA GLY A 13 -16.50 27.43 -36.73
C GLY A 13 -15.10 26.85 -36.97
N ALA A 14 -14.13 27.28 -36.17
CA ALA A 14 -12.88 26.57 -36.03
C ALA A 14 -13.14 25.30 -35.23
N VAL A 15 -12.96 24.15 -35.87
CA VAL A 15 -12.88 22.84 -35.21
C VAL A 15 -11.63 22.88 -34.33
N LEU A 16 -11.80 23.13 -33.03
CA LEU A 16 -10.74 22.90 -32.06
C LEU A 16 -10.46 21.39 -32.05
N CYS A 17 -9.27 21.01 -32.50
CA CYS A 17 -8.66 19.76 -32.11
C CYS A 17 -8.60 19.73 -30.58
N CYS A 18 -9.46 18.94 -29.94
CA CYS A 18 -9.22 18.47 -28.58
C CYS A 18 -7.96 17.60 -28.62
N ALA A 19 -6.80 18.22 -28.41
CA ALA A 19 -5.64 17.49 -27.92
C ALA A 19 -6.05 16.92 -26.56
N SER A 20 -6.15 15.60 -26.48
CA SER A 20 -6.29 14.88 -25.22
C SER A 20 -5.08 15.25 -24.36
N GLN A 21 -5.24 16.17 -23.42
CA GLN A 21 -4.29 16.35 -22.33
C GLN A 21 -4.31 15.05 -21.55
N ALA A 22 -3.28 14.23 -21.71
CA ALA A 22 -3.01 13.15 -20.78
C ALA A 22 -2.75 13.84 -19.43
N PHE A 23 -3.70 13.72 -18.50
CA PHE A 23 -3.46 14.12 -17.12
C PHE A 23 -2.30 13.26 -16.60
N ALA A 24 -1.19 13.90 -16.23
CA ALA A 24 -0.12 13.24 -15.51
C ALA A 24 -0.71 12.69 -14.20
N GLN A 25 -0.47 11.41 -13.92
CA GLN A 25 -0.95 10.80 -12.68
C GLN A 25 -0.21 11.42 -11.50
N VAL A 26 -0.94 11.67 -10.40
CA VAL A 26 -0.34 12.16 -9.17
C VAL A 26 0.46 11.02 -8.57
N GLN A 27 1.78 11.14 -8.62
CA GLN A 27 2.69 10.26 -7.92
C GLN A 27 2.79 10.70 -6.47
N TYR A 28 2.49 9.82 -5.52
CA TYR A 28 2.64 10.17 -4.11
C TYR A 28 3.92 9.63 -3.50
N ARG A 29 4.59 10.50 -2.73
CA ARG A 29 5.80 10.21 -1.95
C ARG A 29 5.60 10.77 -0.56
N GLY A 30 5.91 9.95 0.45
CA GLY A 30 5.47 10.18 1.81
C GLY A 30 6.49 9.94 2.90
N TYR A 31 6.24 10.51 4.08
CA TYR A 31 6.98 10.26 5.30
C TYR A 31 6.08 9.78 6.44
N GLN A 32 6.61 8.83 7.22
CA GLN A 32 5.91 8.25 8.34
C GLN A 32 6.29 8.99 9.60
N ILE A 33 5.28 9.34 10.38
CA ILE A 33 5.43 10.17 11.57
C ILE A 33 4.93 9.39 12.77
N GLY A 34 5.80 9.20 13.76
CA GLY A 34 5.38 8.85 15.12
C GLY A 34 4.83 10.09 15.84
N HIS A 35 3.80 9.92 16.67
CA HIS A 35 3.10 11.06 17.28
C HIS A 35 3.99 11.97 18.13
N GLU A 36 5.05 11.45 18.76
CA GLU A 36 5.91 12.20 19.68
C GLU A 36 7.13 12.86 19.01
N SER A 37 7.56 12.37 17.84
CA SER A 37 8.93 12.61 17.34
C SER A 37 9.07 13.74 16.32
N MET A 38 7.98 14.34 15.84
CA MET A 38 8.03 15.29 14.71
C MET A 38 7.19 16.53 14.99
N THR A 39 7.73 17.70 14.68
CA THR A 39 7.04 18.99 14.88
C THR A 39 6.27 19.41 13.62
N ILE A 40 5.52 20.51 13.72
CA ILE A 40 4.84 21.12 12.57
C ILE A 40 5.87 21.73 11.61
N GLU A 41 6.98 22.27 12.14
CA GLU A 41 8.09 22.80 11.34
C GLU A 41 8.75 21.70 10.51
N ASP A 42 8.97 20.52 11.10
CA ASP A 42 9.48 19.35 10.36
C ASP A 42 8.53 18.95 9.22
N LEU A 43 7.22 18.96 9.47
CA LEU A 43 6.18 18.69 8.46
C LEU A 43 6.21 19.70 7.29
N GLN A 44 6.43 20.98 7.60
CA GLN A 44 6.57 22.03 6.60
C GLN A 44 7.83 21.82 5.77
N ASP A 45 8.97 21.55 6.41
CA ASP A 45 10.24 21.25 5.75
C ASP A 45 10.12 20.04 4.79
N LEU A 46 9.49 18.96 5.25
CA LEU A 46 9.22 17.78 4.43
C LEU A 46 8.39 18.09 3.18
N THR A 47 7.48 19.05 3.27
CA THR A 47 6.62 19.43 2.15
C THR A 47 7.35 20.39 1.20
N GLU A 48 7.97 21.44 1.75
CA GLU A 48 8.57 22.52 0.99
C GLU A 48 9.90 22.12 0.35
N ASN A 49 10.76 21.43 1.09
CA ASN A 49 12.12 21.10 0.68
C ASN A 49 12.27 19.65 0.23
N HIS A 50 11.39 18.76 0.69
CA HIS A 50 11.39 17.35 0.29
C HIS A 50 10.20 16.94 -0.55
N HIS A 51 9.35 17.87 -1.01
CA HIS A 51 8.24 17.64 -1.94
C HIS A 51 7.35 16.44 -1.57
N THR A 52 7.15 16.25 -0.26
CA THR A 52 6.20 15.28 0.28
C THR A 52 4.78 15.72 -0.08
N ASN A 53 3.93 14.77 -0.46
CA ASN A 53 2.53 15.04 -0.79
C ASN A 53 1.54 14.06 -0.14
N ILE A 54 2.05 13.20 0.75
CA ILE A 54 1.26 12.36 1.64
C ILE A 54 2.03 12.09 2.93
N VAL A 55 1.32 12.07 4.06
CA VAL A 55 1.90 11.78 5.37
C VAL A 55 1.17 10.60 6.01
N ARG A 56 1.93 9.62 6.53
CA ARG A 56 1.40 8.47 7.28
C ARG A 56 1.65 8.69 8.76
N PHE A 57 0.61 9.01 9.51
CA PHE A 57 0.66 9.09 10.95
C PHE A 57 0.56 7.68 11.54
N GLN A 58 1.63 7.23 12.18
CA GLN A 58 1.68 5.94 12.87
C GLN A 58 1.03 6.10 14.25
N VAL A 59 -0.22 5.67 14.37
CA VAL A 59 -0.99 5.65 15.61
C VAL A 59 -0.43 4.51 16.46
N THR A 60 0.31 4.86 17.51
CA THR A 60 0.99 3.93 18.41
C THR A 60 1.15 4.59 19.78
N HIS A 61 1.29 3.79 20.83
CA HIS A 61 1.41 4.26 22.21
C HIS A 61 2.46 3.41 22.92
N VAL A 62 3.35 4.05 23.69
CA VAL A 62 4.49 3.39 24.34
C VAL A 62 4.08 2.33 25.36
N ASN A 63 2.91 2.51 25.99
CA ASN A 63 2.38 1.62 27.03
C ASN A 63 1.22 0.75 26.54
N MET A 64 1.17 0.45 25.24
CA MET A 64 0.10 -0.37 24.66
C MET A 64 0.00 -1.79 25.26
N ASP A 65 1.11 -2.30 25.84
CA ASP A 65 1.15 -3.61 26.50
C ASP A 65 0.66 -3.54 27.96
N ASP A 66 0.39 -2.35 28.49
CA ASP A 66 -0.06 -2.16 29.88
C ASP A 66 -1.60 -2.16 30.03
N LEU A 67 -2.34 -2.08 28.92
CA LEU A 67 -3.80 -2.23 28.94
C LEU A 67 -4.19 -3.69 28.72
N SER A 68 -5.10 -4.15 29.56
CA SER A 68 -5.64 -5.50 29.54
C SER A 68 -7.17 -5.50 29.49
N GLU A 69 -7.78 -6.68 29.33
CA GLU A 69 -9.23 -6.83 29.44
C GLU A 69 -9.78 -6.29 30.79
N ALA A 70 -8.99 -6.34 31.86
CA ALA A 70 -9.40 -5.91 33.19
C ALA A 70 -9.60 -4.39 33.32
N ASP A 71 -8.93 -3.60 32.48
CA ASP A 71 -9.06 -2.14 32.45
C ASP A 71 -10.36 -1.71 31.75
N GLY A 72 -10.91 -2.59 30.92
CA GLY A 72 -12.17 -2.39 30.21
C GLY A 72 -12.02 -1.61 28.91
N GLU A 73 -13.04 -1.74 28.06
CA GLU A 73 -13.03 -1.19 26.71
C GLU A 73 -12.87 0.33 26.68
N GLN A 74 -13.53 1.03 27.59
CA GLN A 74 -13.50 2.49 27.63
C GLN A 74 -12.08 3.00 27.89
N ALA A 75 -11.30 2.32 28.73
CA ALA A 75 -9.91 2.71 28.97
C ALA A 75 -9.04 2.56 27.70
N TYR A 76 -9.33 1.55 26.88
CA TYR A 76 -8.69 1.38 25.58
C TYR A 76 -9.08 2.49 24.59
N ILE A 77 -10.37 2.81 24.49
CA ILE A 77 -10.85 3.92 23.63
C ILE A 77 -10.28 5.27 24.09
N ASP A 78 -10.29 5.57 25.39
CA ASP A 78 -9.73 6.81 25.95
C ASP A 78 -8.23 6.93 25.65
N MET A 79 -7.48 5.81 25.69
CA MET A 79 -6.06 5.79 25.32
C MET A 79 -5.86 6.05 23.83
N VAL A 80 -6.69 5.47 22.96
CA VAL A 80 -6.67 5.75 21.52
C VAL A 80 -6.98 7.23 21.27
N ASP A 81 -8.03 7.78 21.87
CA ASP A 81 -8.38 9.20 21.72
C ASP A 81 -7.25 10.11 22.22
N GLY A 82 -6.58 9.78 23.31
CA GLY A 82 -5.42 10.56 23.79
C GLY A 82 -4.26 10.60 22.78
N VAL A 83 -4.00 9.49 22.05
CA VAL A 83 -3.01 9.49 20.97
C VAL A 83 -3.48 10.36 19.80
N LEU A 84 -4.75 10.25 19.42
CA LEU A 84 -5.33 10.99 18.30
C LEU A 84 -5.40 12.50 18.57
N ASP A 85 -5.74 12.91 19.80
CA ASP A 85 -5.71 14.30 20.25
C ASP A 85 -4.33 14.93 20.02
N GLY A 86 -3.25 14.19 20.29
CA GLY A 86 -1.87 14.65 20.06
C GLY A 86 -1.44 14.68 18.58
N MET A 87 -2.25 14.11 17.69
CA MET A 87 -2.01 14.09 16.24
C MET A 87 -2.87 15.11 15.49
N ASP A 88 -4.03 15.51 16.01
CA ASP A 88 -5.01 16.31 15.26
C ASP A 88 -4.43 17.63 14.74
N GLU A 89 -3.65 18.34 15.55
CA GLU A 89 -2.98 19.57 15.11
C GLU A 89 -1.99 19.31 13.95
N LYS A 90 -1.29 18.17 13.98
CA LYS A 90 -0.33 17.77 12.94
C LYS A 90 -1.04 17.33 11.66
N ILE A 91 -2.17 16.63 11.78
CA ILE A 91 -3.02 16.25 10.65
C ILE A 91 -3.54 17.49 9.93
N LEU A 92 -4.03 18.48 10.68
CA LEU A 92 -4.51 19.75 10.13
C LEU A 92 -3.36 20.55 9.46
N ALA A 93 -2.17 20.55 10.07
CA ALA A 93 -1.00 21.20 9.48
C ALA A 93 -0.57 20.52 8.16
N ALA A 94 -0.52 19.19 8.13
CA ALA A 94 -0.22 18.43 6.92
C ALA A 94 -1.26 18.66 5.81
N GLU A 95 -2.55 18.68 6.16
CA GLU A 95 -3.66 19.01 5.25
C GLU A 95 -3.50 20.43 4.67
N ALA A 96 -3.22 21.42 5.52
CA ALA A 96 -3.00 22.81 5.10
C ALA A 96 -1.78 22.97 4.19
N ALA A 97 -0.75 22.14 4.37
CA ALA A 97 0.41 22.06 3.50
C ALA A 97 0.14 21.32 2.16
N GLY A 98 -1.08 20.82 1.94
CA GLY A 98 -1.47 20.14 0.70
C GLY A 98 -1.17 18.64 0.67
N ASN A 99 -0.78 18.05 1.80
CA ASN A 99 -0.55 16.61 1.89
C ASN A 99 -1.87 15.84 2.01
N LYS A 100 -1.90 14.66 1.40
CA LYS A 100 -2.87 13.64 1.77
C LYS A 100 -2.50 12.98 3.10
N ILE A 101 -3.49 12.45 3.80
CA ILE A 101 -3.31 11.88 5.13
C ILE A 101 -3.55 10.37 5.10
N MET A 102 -2.66 9.62 5.74
CA MET A 102 -2.86 8.21 6.04
C MET A 102 -2.74 7.99 7.55
N LEU A 103 -3.70 7.26 8.12
CA LEU A 103 -3.67 6.91 9.54
C LEU A 103 -3.37 5.41 9.66
N GLY A 104 -2.20 5.07 10.22
CA GLY A 104 -1.73 3.70 10.36
C GLY A 104 -1.82 3.21 11.79
N PHE A 105 -2.67 2.21 12.04
CA PHE A 105 -2.91 1.72 13.40
C PHE A 105 -1.95 0.60 13.79
N ALA A 106 -1.12 0.85 14.81
CA ALA A 106 -0.33 -0.17 15.50
C ALA A 106 -0.66 -0.15 17.00
N LEU A 107 -1.95 -0.30 17.30
CA LEU A 107 -2.52 -0.34 18.65
C LEU A 107 -3.45 -1.55 18.82
N PRO A 108 -2.99 -2.81 18.63
CA PRO A 108 -3.80 -3.96 19.02
C PRO A 108 -4.23 -3.83 20.50
N PRO A 109 -5.54 -3.96 20.81
CA PRO A 109 -5.99 -4.07 22.19
C PRO A 109 -5.29 -5.24 22.90
N GLY A 110 -4.91 -5.06 24.17
CA GLY A 110 -4.08 -6.01 24.92
C GLY A 110 -2.60 -6.05 24.51
N GLY A 111 -2.18 -5.26 23.53
CA GLY A 111 -0.80 -5.25 23.07
C GLY A 111 -0.33 -6.60 22.52
N PHE A 112 0.89 -7.00 22.89
CA PHE A 112 1.50 -8.26 22.44
C PHE A 112 1.59 -9.31 23.55
N LEU A 113 0.99 -10.47 23.32
CA LEU A 113 1.21 -11.65 24.15
C LEU A 113 2.66 -12.16 24.04
N THR A 114 3.32 -11.97 22.90
CA THR A 114 4.79 -12.09 22.78
C THR A 114 5.31 -11.21 21.67
N ARG A 115 6.42 -10.51 21.95
CA ARG A 115 7.25 -9.83 20.96
C ARG A 115 8.50 -10.64 20.59
N SER A 116 8.85 -11.63 21.41
CA SER A 116 10.01 -12.51 21.20
C SER A 116 9.64 -13.71 20.33
N GLY A 117 10.51 -14.07 19.39
CA GLY A 117 10.26 -15.16 18.44
C GLY A 117 9.31 -14.75 17.33
N THR A 118 8.16 -15.44 17.20
CA THR A 118 7.11 -15.08 16.25
C THR A 118 6.11 -14.16 16.97
N PRO A 119 6.04 -12.86 16.63
CA PRO A 119 5.17 -11.93 17.35
C PRO A 119 3.69 -12.34 17.25
N HIS A 120 2.98 -12.14 18.34
CA HIS A 120 1.55 -12.45 18.44
C HIS A 120 0.84 -11.40 19.31
N SER A 121 -0.08 -10.64 18.72
CA SER A 121 -0.95 -9.68 19.42
C SER A 121 -1.99 -10.42 20.26
N GLU A 122 -2.31 -9.91 21.46
CA GLU A 122 -3.22 -10.59 22.38
C GLU A 122 -4.64 -10.73 21.82
N MET A 123 -5.11 -9.76 21.01
CA MET A 123 -6.43 -9.83 20.39
C MET A 123 -6.67 -11.12 19.57
N PHE A 124 -5.64 -11.75 19.01
CA PHE A 124 -5.78 -13.01 18.26
C PHE A 124 -5.89 -14.26 19.15
N SER A 125 -5.90 -14.08 20.47
CA SER A 125 -6.11 -15.12 21.49
C SER A 125 -7.25 -14.76 22.47
N ASN A 126 -7.95 -13.64 22.24
CA ASN A 126 -8.97 -13.12 23.14
C ASN A 126 -10.12 -12.44 22.35
N PRO A 127 -11.29 -13.10 22.21
CA PRO A 127 -12.44 -12.55 21.49
C PRO A 127 -12.94 -11.21 22.03
N THR A 128 -12.82 -10.96 23.34
CA THR A 128 -13.24 -9.68 23.93
C THR A 128 -12.42 -8.53 23.34
N LEU A 129 -11.11 -8.74 23.17
CA LEU A 129 -10.22 -7.73 22.60
C LEU A 129 -10.44 -7.54 21.10
N GLU A 130 -10.86 -8.58 20.36
CA GLU A 130 -11.26 -8.43 18.95
C GLU A 130 -12.46 -7.50 18.80
N GLU A 131 -13.45 -7.62 19.68
CA GLU A 131 -14.61 -6.74 19.71
C GLU A 131 -14.20 -5.28 19.94
N TRP A 132 -13.24 -5.03 20.83
CA TRP A 132 -12.72 -3.69 21.09
C TRP A 132 -11.99 -3.14 19.86
N TYR A 133 -11.21 -3.98 19.17
CA TYR A 133 -10.54 -3.60 17.92
C TYR A 133 -11.56 -3.19 16.84
N VAL A 134 -12.60 -4.00 16.62
CA VAL A 134 -13.65 -3.70 15.62
C VAL A 134 -14.36 -2.38 15.95
N ARG A 135 -14.70 -2.15 17.24
CA ARG A 135 -15.34 -0.90 17.67
C ARG A 135 -14.41 0.31 17.57
N MET A 136 -13.12 0.16 17.86
CA MET A 136 -12.13 1.22 17.67
C MET A 136 -12.02 1.64 16.20
N ILE A 137 -12.05 0.70 15.26
CA ILE A 137 -12.05 1.05 13.83
C ILE A 137 -13.27 1.90 13.46
N ALA A 138 -14.47 1.52 13.90
CA ALA A 138 -15.67 2.32 13.67
C ALA A 138 -15.59 3.72 14.33
N HIS A 139 -15.09 3.79 15.57
CA HIS A 139 -14.88 5.04 16.31
C HIS A 139 -13.94 6.01 15.57
N VAL A 140 -12.83 5.52 15.04
CA VAL A 140 -11.88 6.33 14.26
C VAL A 140 -12.50 6.86 12.97
N VAL A 141 -13.30 6.04 12.28
CA VAL A 141 -14.01 6.46 11.07
C VAL A 141 -15.02 7.58 11.39
N GLU A 142 -15.71 7.49 12.52
CA GLU A 142 -16.62 8.54 12.99
C GLU A 142 -15.86 9.83 13.32
N ARG A 143 -14.77 9.73 14.11
CA ARG A 143 -13.95 10.87 14.50
C ARG A 143 -13.40 11.65 13.30
N TYR A 144 -12.92 10.96 12.28
CA TYR A 144 -12.33 11.58 11.08
C TYR A 144 -13.29 11.67 9.89
N ALA A 145 -14.60 11.61 10.12
CA ALA A 145 -15.62 11.70 9.07
C ALA A 145 -15.48 12.95 8.19
N ASP A 146 -15.12 14.10 8.77
CA ASP A 146 -14.90 15.35 8.03
C ASP A 146 -13.69 15.26 7.10
N LEU A 147 -12.58 14.65 7.56
CA LEU A 147 -11.37 14.45 6.76
C LEU A 147 -11.63 13.49 5.58
N ILE A 148 -12.47 12.48 5.82
CA ILE A 148 -12.95 11.55 4.81
C ILE A 148 -13.85 12.28 3.79
N GLY A 149 -14.82 13.05 4.27
CA GLY A 149 -15.78 13.78 3.42
C GLY A 149 -15.12 14.83 2.53
N ARG A 150 -14.03 15.45 2.98
CA ARG A 150 -13.18 16.35 2.15
C ARG A 150 -12.28 15.59 1.17
N GLY A 151 -12.21 14.27 1.25
CA GLY A 151 -11.34 13.42 0.43
C GLY A 151 -9.85 13.57 0.77
N ASN A 152 -9.52 14.08 1.95
CA ASN A 152 -8.14 14.34 2.37
C ASN A 152 -7.51 13.17 3.14
N LEU A 153 -8.34 12.30 3.73
CA LEU A 153 -7.90 10.96 4.12
C LEU A 153 -7.68 10.13 2.85
N TYR A 154 -6.44 9.74 2.59
CA TYR A 154 -6.09 8.84 1.50
C TYR A 154 -6.28 7.37 1.87
N ALA A 155 -5.99 7.00 3.12
CA ALA A 155 -6.25 5.66 3.64
C ALA A 155 -6.30 5.63 5.18
N LEU A 156 -7.26 4.88 5.71
CA LEU A 156 -7.22 4.34 7.06
C LEU A 156 -6.58 2.94 6.99
N ASP A 157 -5.33 2.82 7.38
CA ASP A 157 -4.61 1.55 7.49
C ASP A 157 -4.97 0.87 8.82
N ILE A 158 -5.97 -0.02 8.73
CA ILE A 158 -6.70 -0.57 9.88
C ILE A 158 -5.83 -1.43 10.80
N ASN A 159 -4.70 -1.96 10.31
CA ASN A 159 -3.70 -2.63 11.13
C ASN A 159 -2.35 -2.68 10.41
N SER A 160 -1.35 -2.00 10.98
CA SER A 160 -0.04 -1.78 10.36
C SER A 160 0.70 -3.08 10.07
N GLU A 161 0.76 -3.99 11.05
CA GLU A 161 1.44 -5.28 10.96
C GLU A 161 0.66 -6.31 11.77
N PRO A 162 -0.37 -6.95 11.18
CA PRO A 162 -1.19 -7.92 11.88
C PRO A 162 -0.35 -9.10 12.36
N ALA A 163 0.01 -9.08 13.65
CA ALA A 163 0.95 -10.01 14.22
C ALA A 163 0.22 -11.23 14.78
N GLN A 164 0.01 -12.23 13.94
CA GLN A 164 -0.64 -13.48 14.34
C GLN A 164 0.25 -14.69 14.04
N ASP A 165 0.76 -15.31 15.11
CA ASP A 165 1.30 -16.67 15.01
C ASP A 165 0.15 -17.66 14.73
N THR A 166 0.03 -18.10 13.47
CA THR A 166 -1.02 -19.03 13.03
C THR A 166 -0.87 -20.44 13.61
N ALA A 167 0.22 -20.75 14.32
CA ALA A 167 0.39 -22.02 15.03
C ALA A 167 -0.16 -21.97 16.47
N ARG A 168 -0.47 -20.78 17.00
CA ARG A 168 -1.09 -20.63 18.33
C ARG A 168 -2.59 -20.91 18.28
N ASP A 169 -3.10 -21.42 19.38
CA ASP A 169 -4.54 -21.51 19.63
C ASP A 169 -5.11 -20.11 19.71
N THR A 170 -6.24 -19.87 19.04
CA THR A 170 -6.92 -18.57 19.07
C THR A 170 -7.84 -18.43 20.29
N ASN A 171 -8.05 -19.50 21.07
CA ASN A 171 -9.00 -19.53 22.19
C ASN A 171 -10.41 -19.05 21.80
N GLY A 172 -10.81 -19.32 20.55
CA GLY A 172 -12.10 -18.89 20.00
C GLY A 172 -12.11 -17.50 19.36
N ALA A 173 -10.97 -16.80 19.35
CA ALA A 173 -10.77 -15.58 18.57
C ALA A 173 -10.67 -15.91 17.07
N ASP A 174 -10.96 -14.92 16.24
CA ASP A 174 -10.87 -14.99 14.80
C ASP A 174 -9.41 -15.02 14.29
N GLY A 175 -9.24 -15.53 13.08
CA GLY A 175 -8.02 -15.27 12.32
C GLY A 175 -7.98 -13.84 11.81
N TRP A 176 -6.78 -13.31 11.54
CA TRP A 176 -6.61 -11.94 11.03
C TRP A 176 -7.56 -11.60 9.88
N TYR A 177 -7.73 -12.50 8.91
CA TYR A 177 -8.56 -12.21 7.75
C TYR A 177 -10.06 -12.14 8.07
N ASP A 178 -10.55 -12.93 9.02
CA ASP A 178 -11.94 -12.88 9.45
C ASP A 178 -12.20 -11.61 10.30
N LEU A 179 -11.26 -11.28 11.19
CA LEU A 179 -11.29 -10.02 11.95
C LEU A 179 -11.21 -8.78 11.03
N MET A 180 -10.39 -8.85 9.98
CA MET A 180 -10.28 -7.80 8.96
C MET A 180 -11.62 -7.56 8.25
N PHE A 181 -12.37 -8.61 7.88
CA PHE A 181 -13.71 -8.46 7.31
C PHE A 181 -14.65 -7.75 8.28
N ARG A 182 -14.66 -8.15 9.55
CA ARG A 182 -15.50 -7.53 10.58
C ARG A 182 -15.16 -6.05 10.79
N ALA A 183 -13.88 -5.70 10.80
CA ALA A 183 -13.43 -4.31 10.91
C ALA A 183 -13.81 -3.48 9.68
N ILE A 184 -13.72 -4.06 8.47
CA ILE A 184 -14.20 -3.40 7.23
C ILE A 184 -15.70 -3.16 7.31
N ASP A 185 -16.49 -4.18 7.70
CA ASP A 185 -17.94 -4.06 7.79
C ASP A 185 -18.34 -2.97 8.81
N ALA A 186 -17.71 -2.96 9.99
CA ALA A 186 -17.96 -1.95 11.01
C ALA A 186 -17.59 -0.52 10.53
N ALA A 187 -16.46 -0.36 9.84
CA ALA A 187 -16.10 0.92 9.22
C ALA A 187 -17.13 1.37 8.17
N ARG A 188 -17.64 0.42 7.37
CA ARG A 188 -18.60 0.68 6.28
C ARG A 188 -19.99 1.01 6.80
N GLU A 189 -20.38 0.49 7.96
CA GLU A 189 -21.61 0.87 8.66
C GLU A 189 -21.60 2.36 9.04
N VAL A 190 -20.44 2.90 9.42
CA VAL A 190 -20.26 4.33 9.75
C VAL A 190 -20.12 5.16 8.47
N ASN A 191 -19.25 4.75 7.56
CA ASN A 191 -19.00 5.45 6.30
C ASN A 191 -18.78 4.46 5.15
N PRO A 192 -19.72 4.35 4.19
CA PRO A 192 -19.61 3.38 3.10
C PRO A 192 -18.44 3.66 2.15
N ASP A 193 -17.93 4.89 2.11
CA ASP A 193 -16.91 5.33 1.17
C ASP A 193 -15.51 5.50 1.76
N VAL A 194 -15.32 5.31 3.08
CA VAL A 194 -13.99 5.50 3.72
C VAL A 194 -12.89 4.69 3.01
N PRO A 195 -11.75 5.28 2.62
CA PRO A 195 -10.68 4.50 2.03
C PRO A 195 -10.00 3.64 3.10
N LEU A 196 -10.08 2.32 2.97
CA LEU A 196 -9.49 1.38 3.94
C LEU A 196 -8.27 0.70 3.32
N MET A 197 -7.14 0.77 4.02
CA MET A 197 -5.97 -0.01 3.68
C MET A 197 -5.94 -1.29 4.51
N VAL A 198 -5.74 -2.40 3.82
CA VAL A 198 -5.64 -3.76 4.40
C VAL A 198 -4.28 -4.35 4.09
N LYS A 199 -3.76 -5.15 5.03
CA LYS A 199 -2.42 -5.73 4.92
C LYS A 199 -2.45 -7.25 5.14
N PRO A 200 -1.49 -7.97 4.56
CA PRO A 200 -1.28 -9.36 4.93
C PRO A 200 -0.69 -9.45 6.35
N LEU A 201 -0.66 -10.66 6.92
CA LEU A 201 0.00 -10.91 8.21
C LEU A 201 1.42 -10.31 8.23
N TYR A 202 1.74 -9.61 9.31
CA TYR A 202 3.02 -8.92 9.55
C TYR A 202 3.38 -7.84 8.51
N GLY A 203 2.42 -7.37 7.71
CA GLY A 203 2.72 -6.50 6.57
C GLY A 203 3.60 -7.19 5.50
N ASP A 204 3.75 -8.52 5.56
CA ASP A 204 4.71 -9.26 4.75
C ASP A 204 4.28 -9.28 3.27
N PRO A 205 5.06 -8.66 2.36
CA PRO A 205 4.72 -8.62 0.94
C PRO A 205 4.59 -10.00 0.31
N THR A 206 5.28 -11.02 0.83
CA THR A 206 5.21 -12.38 0.28
C THR A 206 3.87 -13.07 0.53
N ARG A 207 3.10 -12.53 1.49
CA ARG A 207 1.77 -12.97 1.91
C ARG A 207 0.63 -12.17 1.30
N LEU A 208 0.91 -11.17 0.45
CA LEU A 208 -0.15 -10.44 -0.29
C LEU A 208 -1.13 -11.37 -1.04
N LYS A 209 -0.63 -12.51 -1.52
CA LYS A 209 -1.45 -13.55 -2.18
C LYS A 209 -2.42 -14.29 -1.24
N ASP A 210 -2.21 -14.19 0.06
CA ASP A 210 -2.99 -14.89 1.08
C ASP A 210 -4.19 -14.04 1.54
N ILE A 211 -4.21 -12.74 1.21
CA ILE A 211 -5.39 -11.89 1.42
C ILE A 211 -6.56 -12.48 0.60
N PRO A 212 -7.72 -12.73 1.21
CA PRO A 212 -8.93 -13.16 0.50
C PRO A 212 -9.34 -12.19 -0.60
N ALA A 213 -10.27 -12.62 -1.47
CA ALA A 213 -10.91 -11.66 -2.36
C ALA A 213 -11.80 -10.72 -1.53
N LEU A 214 -11.64 -9.42 -1.73
CA LEU A 214 -12.39 -8.38 -1.03
C LEU A 214 -13.36 -7.73 -2.02
N ASN A 215 -14.64 -8.06 -1.89
CA ASN A 215 -15.69 -7.46 -2.71
C ASN A 215 -16.24 -6.19 -2.04
N TYR A 216 -15.34 -5.24 -1.77
CA TYR A 216 -15.65 -3.94 -1.21
C TYR A 216 -15.03 -2.86 -2.09
N ASP A 217 -15.74 -1.74 -2.24
CA ASP A 217 -15.20 -0.54 -2.87
C ASP A 217 -14.20 0.15 -1.93
N ASN A 218 -13.36 1.03 -2.50
CA ASN A 218 -12.37 1.83 -1.78
C ASN A 218 -11.41 1.04 -0.87
N ILE A 219 -11.08 -0.19 -1.28
CA ILE A 219 -10.02 -0.99 -0.66
C ILE A 219 -8.67 -0.67 -1.31
N ILE A 220 -7.68 -0.46 -0.44
CA ILE A 220 -6.28 -0.26 -0.78
C ILE A 220 -5.50 -1.42 -0.18
N TYR A 221 -4.69 -2.09 -0.98
CA TYR A 221 -3.81 -3.14 -0.47
C TYR A 221 -2.51 -2.49 0.01
N GLY A 222 -2.05 -2.85 1.20
CA GLY A 222 -0.82 -2.36 1.81
C GLY A 222 0.19 -3.47 2.06
N TYR A 223 1.48 -3.14 2.12
CA TYR A 223 2.55 -4.01 2.65
C TYR A 223 3.80 -3.22 3.03
N HIS A 224 4.71 -3.81 3.79
CA HIS A 224 6.01 -3.18 4.13
C HIS A 224 7.14 -3.75 3.29
N TRP A 225 7.89 -2.90 2.59
CA TRP A 225 8.97 -3.35 1.72
C TRP A 225 10.28 -3.44 2.50
N TYR A 226 10.48 -4.57 3.19
CA TYR A 226 11.75 -4.94 3.82
C TYR A 226 12.34 -6.23 3.21
N LEU A 227 12.24 -6.40 1.88
CA LEU A 227 12.65 -7.62 1.16
C LEU A 227 14.14 -7.95 1.24
N LEU A 228 14.96 -6.98 1.65
CA LEU A 228 16.40 -7.09 1.82
C LEU A 228 16.78 -6.70 3.25
N ASN A 229 15.96 -7.13 4.21
CA ASN A 229 16.02 -6.83 5.64
C ASN A 229 17.46 -6.75 6.19
N VAL A 230 18.29 -7.79 6.03
CA VAL A 230 19.69 -7.80 6.53
C VAL A 230 20.50 -6.57 6.10
N TYR A 231 20.32 -6.09 4.87
CA TYR A 231 20.98 -4.87 4.41
C TYR A 231 20.26 -3.61 4.92
N GLN A 232 18.93 -3.61 4.88
CA GLN A 232 18.10 -2.46 5.30
C GLN A 232 18.29 -2.12 6.80
N HIS A 233 18.52 -3.13 7.65
CA HIS A 233 18.73 -2.99 9.10
C HIS A 233 20.21 -3.11 9.51
N THR A 234 21.15 -2.85 8.58
CA THR A 234 22.58 -2.78 8.92
C THR A 234 22.80 -1.70 10.00
N GLY A 235 23.55 -2.00 11.06
CA GLY A 235 23.72 -1.11 12.21
C GLY A 235 22.68 -1.32 13.32
N VAL A 236 21.56 -2.00 13.03
CA VAL A 236 20.55 -2.39 14.02
C VAL A 236 20.71 -3.86 14.42
N GLU A 237 20.77 -4.75 13.42
CA GLU A 237 20.93 -6.19 13.64
C GLU A 237 22.38 -6.69 13.42
N SER A 238 23.23 -5.82 12.87
CA SER A 238 24.60 -6.15 12.49
C SER A 238 25.51 -4.92 12.62
N GLU A 239 26.82 -5.13 12.55
CA GLU A 239 27.79 -4.04 12.53
C GLU A 239 27.51 -3.02 11.40
N PRO A 240 27.71 -1.71 11.63
CA PRO A 240 27.62 -0.67 10.61
C PRO A 240 28.45 -1.01 9.36
N PHE A 241 27.91 -0.68 8.18
CA PHE A 241 28.53 -0.87 6.86
C PHE A 241 29.02 -2.30 6.52
N SER A 242 28.68 -3.30 7.35
CA SER A 242 29.17 -4.67 7.20
C SER A 242 28.47 -5.46 6.09
N VAL A 243 27.30 -5.00 5.64
CA VAL A 243 26.50 -5.64 4.61
C VAL A 243 26.67 -4.91 3.28
N ASN A 244 27.08 -5.65 2.24
CA ASN A 244 27.23 -5.09 0.90
C ASN A 244 25.89 -4.69 0.29
N THR A 245 25.87 -3.56 -0.42
CA THR A 245 24.72 -3.07 -1.19
C THR A 245 24.24 -4.15 -2.17
N PRO A 246 22.95 -4.54 -2.11
CA PRO A 246 22.34 -5.41 -3.10
C PRO A 246 22.39 -4.76 -4.49
N PRO A 247 22.73 -5.50 -5.56
CA PRO A 247 22.72 -4.92 -6.90
C PRO A 247 21.28 -4.59 -7.34
N SER A 248 21.09 -3.51 -8.11
CA SER A 248 19.78 -3.04 -8.62
C SER A 248 18.96 -4.14 -9.29
N LYS A 249 19.64 -5.04 -10.03
CA LYS A 249 19.01 -6.21 -10.66
C LYS A 249 18.35 -7.16 -9.64
N LYS A 250 18.94 -7.31 -8.45
CA LYS A 250 18.38 -8.14 -7.36
C LYS A 250 17.15 -7.46 -6.75
N ILE A 251 17.22 -6.15 -6.50
CA ILE A 251 16.09 -5.32 -6.03
C ILE A 251 14.91 -5.48 -6.99
N ARG A 252 15.12 -5.14 -8.27
CA ARG A 252 14.11 -5.26 -9.33
C ARG A 252 13.51 -6.66 -9.42
N ASN A 253 14.35 -7.70 -9.50
CA ASN A 253 13.85 -9.06 -9.66
C ASN A 253 13.03 -9.55 -8.46
N LYS A 254 13.42 -9.18 -7.24
CA LYS A 254 12.65 -9.54 -6.04
C LYS A 254 11.28 -8.84 -6.04
N THR A 255 11.27 -7.53 -6.23
CA THR A 255 10.05 -6.71 -6.25
C THR A 255 9.09 -7.16 -7.36
N LEU A 256 9.55 -7.25 -8.61
CA LEU A 256 8.71 -7.67 -9.73
C LEU A 256 8.22 -9.12 -9.57
N SER A 257 9.05 -10.03 -9.03
CA SER A 257 8.61 -11.41 -8.80
C SER A 257 7.48 -11.51 -7.78
N LEU A 258 7.38 -10.57 -6.86
CA LEU A 258 6.36 -10.49 -5.83
C LEU A 258 5.09 -9.85 -6.36
N LEU A 259 5.20 -8.60 -6.84
CA LEU A 259 4.09 -7.83 -7.38
C LEU A 259 3.40 -8.57 -8.51
N SER A 260 4.17 -9.19 -9.41
CA SER A 260 3.58 -9.93 -10.52
C SER A 260 2.64 -11.06 -10.10
N LYS A 261 2.88 -11.71 -8.96
CA LYS A 261 2.01 -12.77 -8.46
C LYS A 261 0.71 -12.18 -7.92
N PHE A 262 0.82 -11.10 -7.17
CA PHE A 262 -0.33 -10.36 -6.63
C PHE A 262 -1.23 -9.85 -7.75
N PHE A 263 -0.70 -9.09 -8.71
CA PHE A 263 -1.52 -8.54 -9.81
C PHE A 263 -2.15 -9.61 -10.68
N ARG A 264 -1.48 -10.72 -10.97
CA ARG A 264 -2.11 -11.84 -11.72
C ARG A 264 -3.26 -12.49 -10.94
N LEU A 265 -3.12 -12.62 -9.62
CA LEU A 265 -4.19 -13.14 -8.78
C LEU A 265 -5.38 -12.17 -8.80
N HIS A 266 -5.15 -10.87 -8.60
CA HIS A 266 -6.19 -9.85 -8.66
C HIS A 266 -6.86 -9.74 -10.03
N GLU A 267 -6.10 -9.84 -11.12
CA GLU A 267 -6.66 -9.89 -12.48
C GLU A 267 -7.62 -11.08 -12.64
N THR A 268 -7.24 -12.23 -12.09
CA THR A 268 -8.08 -13.45 -12.13
C THR A 268 -9.35 -13.26 -11.30
N ARG A 269 -9.23 -12.74 -10.08
CA ARG A 269 -10.35 -12.45 -9.17
C ARG A 269 -11.32 -11.43 -9.77
N HIS A 270 -10.79 -10.37 -10.38
CA HIS A 270 -11.60 -9.34 -11.03
C HIS A 270 -12.39 -9.91 -12.20
N LYS A 271 -11.74 -10.71 -13.07
CA LYS A 271 -12.43 -11.40 -14.18
C LYS A 271 -13.48 -12.41 -13.72
N ALA A 272 -13.35 -12.94 -12.50
CA ALA A 272 -14.34 -13.80 -11.88
C ALA A 272 -15.46 -13.04 -11.15
N GLY A 273 -15.38 -11.70 -11.06
CA GLY A 273 -16.33 -10.87 -10.32
C GLY A 273 -16.16 -10.94 -8.80
N GLU A 274 -15.02 -11.41 -8.30
CA GLU A 274 -14.74 -11.54 -6.85
C GLU A 274 -14.18 -10.25 -6.22
N VAL A 275 -13.67 -9.33 -7.04
CA VAL A 275 -13.20 -7.99 -6.61
C VAL A 275 -13.67 -6.94 -7.62
N PRO A 276 -14.05 -5.73 -7.15
CA PRO A 276 -14.73 -4.74 -7.99
C PRO A 276 -13.80 -4.03 -8.98
N SER A 277 -12.51 -3.87 -8.65
CA SER A 277 -11.56 -3.07 -9.41
C SER A 277 -10.31 -3.83 -9.85
N TYR A 278 -9.80 -3.45 -11.03
CA TYR A 278 -8.50 -3.85 -11.53
C TYR A 278 -7.89 -2.73 -12.42
N PRO A 279 -6.62 -2.34 -12.24
CA PRO A 279 -5.68 -2.82 -11.22
C PRO A 279 -6.15 -2.49 -9.79
N PRO A 280 -5.80 -3.33 -8.78
CA PRO A 280 -6.03 -2.95 -7.39
C PRO A 280 -5.15 -1.76 -7.00
N ARG A 281 -5.67 -0.86 -6.15
CA ARG A 281 -4.86 0.16 -5.48
C ARG A 281 -3.89 -0.54 -4.53
N LEU A 282 -2.60 -0.24 -4.65
CA LEU A 282 -1.53 -0.89 -3.88
C LEU A 282 -0.57 0.16 -3.36
N VAL A 283 -0.22 0.04 -2.08
CA VAL A 283 0.63 0.94 -1.32
C VAL A 283 1.73 0.17 -0.61
N VAL A 284 2.95 0.68 -0.64
CA VAL A 284 3.95 0.31 0.37
C VAL A 284 3.73 1.20 1.58
N GLY A 285 3.42 0.61 2.73
CA GLY A 285 3.14 1.34 3.97
C GLY A 285 4.42 1.75 4.71
N GLU A 286 5.54 1.05 4.46
CA GLU A 286 6.85 1.32 5.05
C GLU A 286 7.98 0.81 4.14
N THR A 287 9.08 1.56 4.04
CA THR A 287 10.36 1.07 3.54
C THR A 287 11.50 2.02 3.88
N ALA A 288 12.45 1.53 4.65
CA ALA A 288 13.64 2.27 5.01
C ALA A 288 14.92 1.52 4.59
N VAL A 289 16.02 2.24 4.70
CA VAL A 289 17.36 1.68 4.79
C VAL A 289 18.10 2.48 5.86
N SER A 290 18.86 1.79 6.69
CA SER A 290 19.73 2.42 7.68
C SER A 290 20.71 3.39 7.02
N ALA A 291 20.94 4.54 7.65
CA ALA A 291 22.00 5.47 7.27
C ALA A 291 23.40 4.82 7.37
N CYS A 292 23.56 3.81 8.22
CA CYS A 292 24.77 3.01 8.35
C CYS A 292 24.89 1.89 7.30
N ALA A 293 23.98 1.82 6.32
CA ALA A 293 24.11 0.89 5.21
C ALA A 293 24.92 1.51 4.07
N LYS A 294 25.88 0.75 3.53
CA LYS A 294 26.76 1.23 2.45
C LYS A 294 25.95 1.53 1.18
N ASN A 295 26.09 2.72 0.60
CA ASN A 295 25.32 3.19 -0.57
C ASN A 295 23.78 3.17 -0.35
N SER A 296 23.32 3.51 0.85
CA SER A 296 21.89 3.58 1.22
C SER A 296 21.05 4.43 0.27
N ALA A 297 21.58 5.58 -0.15
CA ALA A 297 20.98 6.48 -1.13
C ALA A 297 20.64 5.81 -2.47
N ASP A 298 21.67 5.20 -3.08
CA ASP A 298 21.54 4.51 -4.36
C ASP A 298 20.56 3.34 -4.25
N PHE A 299 20.57 2.65 -3.11
CA PHE A 299 19.62 1.59 -2.82
C PHE A 299 18.18 2.10 -2.80
N LEU A 300 17.88 3.17 -2.05
CA LEU A 300 16.53 3.75 -2.02
C LEU A 300 16.08 4.21 -3.40
N ARG A 301 16.95 4.87 -4.16
CA ARG A 301 16.67 5.26 -5.54
C ARG A 301 16.30 4.05 -6.40
N ASP A 302 17.07 2.96 -6.30
CA ASP A 302 16.80 1.74 -7.05
C ASP A 302 15.49 1.07 -6.63
N VAL A 303 15.16 1.10 -5.34
CA VAL A 303 13.87 0.63 -4.81
C VAL A 303 12.72 1.45 -5.40
N LEU A 304 12.76 2.76 -5.22
CA LEU A 304 11.77 3.71 -5.74
C LEU A 304 11.57 3.54 -7.26
N SER A 305 12.66 3.43 -8.03
CA SER A 305 12.59 3.26 -9.48
C SER A 305 11.84 2.01 -9.96
N VAL A 306 11.67 1.00 -9.08
CA VAL A 306 10.92 -0.22 -9.38
C VAL A 306 9.49 -0.14 -8.85
N LEU A 307 9.33 0.52 -7.70
CA LEU A 307 8.08 0.70 -6.98
C LEU A 307 7.17 1.70 -7.72
N GLU A 308 7.74 2.79 -8.24
CA GLU A 308 7.04 3.89 -8.92
C GLU A 308 6.84 3.63 -10.43
N ARG A 309 6.77 2.37 -10.84
CA ARG A 309 6.61 2.02 -12.26
C ARG A 309 5.14 1.86 -12.62
N ASP A 310 4.75 2.44 -13.74
CA ASP A 310 3.36 2.37 -14.21
C ASP A 310 3.05 1.17 -15.12
N ASP A 311 4.05 0.33 -15.45
CA ASP A 311 3.94 -0.68 -16.49
C ASP A 311 3.38 -2.04 -16.02
N LEU A 312 2.06 -2.10 -15.83
CA LEU A 312 1.31 -3.33 -15.54
C LEU A 312 1.66 -4.50 -16.46
N GLU A 313 1.95 -4.23 -17.74
CA GLU A 313 2.35 -5.26 -18.69
C GLU A 313 3.68 -5.92 -18.31
N GLU A 314 4.69 -5.15 -17.91
CA GLU A 314 5.99 -5.72 -17.52
C GLU A 314 5.86 -6.48 -16.20
N VAL A 315 5.12 -5.91 -15.23
CA VAL A 315 4.86 -6.56 -13.95
C VAL A 315 4.13 -7.88 -14.15
N THR A 316 3.04 -7.91 -14.91
CA THR A 316 2.31 -9.16 -15.19
C THR A 316 3.11 -10.14 -16.06
N ALA A 317 3.93 -9.66 -17.00
CA ALA A 317 4.78 -10.49 -17.87
C ALA A 317 6.01 -11.09 -17.17
N ALA A 318 6.57 -10.44 -16.15
CA ALA A 318 7.75 -10.91 -15.43
C ALA A 318 7.58 -12.33 -14.84
N GLY A 319 6.36 -12.71 -14.45
CA GLY A 319 6.09 -14.09 -13.99
C GLY A 319 5.85 -15.10 -15.11
N LYS A 320 5.46 -14.67 -16.32
CA LYS A 320 5.30 -15.58 -17.48
C LYS A 320 6.65 -16.16 -17.93
N LYS A 321 7.76 -15.42 -17.78
CA LYS A 321 9.12 -15.88 -18.15
C LYS A 321 9.60 -17.08 -17.34
N LYS A 322 9.18 -17.24 -16.08
CA LYS A 322 9.54 -18.44 -15.26
C LYS A 322 8.75 -19.70 -15.67
N GLY A 323 7.54 -19.55 -16.22
CA GLY A 323 6.72 -20.68 -16.70
C GLY A 323 7.22 -21.35 -17.99
N LYS A 324 7.99 -20.63 -18.83
CA LYS A 324 8.56 -21.21 -20.07
C LYS A 324 9.86 -22.00 -19.86
N CYS A 325 10.51 -21.92 -18.70
CA CYS A 325 11.81 -22.55 -18.45
C CYS A 325 11.79 -23.85 -17.62
N LEU A 326 10.61 -24.40 -17.29
CA LEU A 326 10.48 -25.65 -16.53
C LEU A 326 10.20 -26.91 -17.37
N LYS A 327 10.27 -26.83 -18.71
CA LYS A 327 10.14 -28.00 -19.62
C LYS A 327 11.43 -28.41 -20.35
N LYS A 328 12.60 -27.99 -19.88
CA LYS A 328 13.90 -28.49 -20.41
C LYS A 328 14.88 -28.79 -19.29
N LYS A 329 14.64 -29.87 -18.53
CA LYS A 329 15.70 -30.66 -17.88
C LYS A 329 15.11 -31.97 -17.35
N LYS A 330 14.95 -32.94 -18.24
CA LYS A 330 15.24 -34.37 -18.04
C LYS A 330 15.02 -35.04 -19.40
N GLY A 331 16.15 -35.37 -20.04
CA GLY A 331 16.17 -35.93 -21.38
C GLY A 331 15.44 -37.27 -21.44
N LYS A 332 14.57 -37.39 -22.44
CA LYS A 332 14.33 -38.58 -23.27
C LYS A 332 13.37 -38.18 -24.38
N CYS A 333 13.92 -37.83 -25.53
CA CYS A 333 13.15 -37.82 -26.79
C CYS A 333 12.86 -39.28 -27.13
N VAL A 334 11.65 -39.76 -26.81
CA VAL A 334 11.10 -40.94 -27.47
C VAL A 334 10.42 -40.42 -28.74
N LYS A 335 11.03 -40.69 -29.89
CA LYS A 335 10.39 -40.51 -31.20
C LYS A 335 9.20 -41.47 -31.26
N PHE A 336 7.98 -40.94 -31.24
CA PHE A 336 6.84 -41.69 -31.76
C PHE A 336 6.73 -41.42 -33.26
N GLY A 337 6.99 -42.48 -34.02
CA GLY A 337 6.92 -42.49 -35.47
C GLY A 337 5.50 -42.28 -35.98
N LYS A 338 5.42 -41.68 -37.17
CA LYS A 338 4.24 -41.70 -38.03
C LYS A 338 3.82 -43.15 -38.29
N GLY A 339 2.56 -43.46 -38.01
CA GLY A 339 1.92 -44.70 -38.43
C GLY A 339 0.41 -44.51 -38.41
N GLY A 340 -0.18 -44.20 -39.57
CA GLY A 340 -1.63 -44.07 -39.70
C GLY A 340 -2.34 -45.43 -39.69
N LYS A 341 -3.62 -45.42 -39.28
CA LYS A 341 -4.71 -46.12 -39.99
C LYS A 341 -6.07 -45.78 -39.38
N LYS A 342 -6.95 -45.32 -40.29
CA LYS A 342 -8.41 -45.45 -40.42
C LYS A 342 -9.24 -46.04 -39.26
N GLY A 343 -10.39 -45.40 -39.03
CA GLY A 343 -11.67 -46.10 -38.89
C GLY A 343 -12.67 -45.46 -37.92
N GLY A 344 -13.92 -45.23 -38.37
CA GLY A 344 -15.09 -45.22 -37.48
C GLY A 344 -15.97 -43.98 -37.50
N LYS A 345 -17.14 -44.10 -38.15
CA LYS A 345 -18.27 -43.15 -38.26
C LYS A 345 -19.20 -43.19 -37.03
N LYS A 346 -20.10 -42.19 -37.00
CA LYS A 346 -21.44 -42.04 -36.35
C LYS A 346 -21.40 -41.25 -35.03
N GLY A 347 -22.28 -40.29 -34.73
CA GLY A 347 -23.48 -39.72 -35.38
C GLY A 347 -24.36 -39.03 -34.32
N GLY A 348 -25.17 -38.02 -34.70
CA GLY A 348 -26.30 -37.46 -33.92
C GLY A 348 -26.12 -36.00 -33.46
N LYS A 349 -26.68 -34.99 -34.14
CA LYS A 349 -28.02 -34.34 -33.97
C LYS A 349 -28.17 -33.61 -32.62
N LYS A 350 -28.14 -32.26 -32.63
CA LYS A 350 -29.27 -31.29 -32.75
C LYS A 350 -29.92 -30.95 -31.40
N GLY A 351 -29.87 -29.67 -31.06
CA GLY A 351 -30.74 -29.03 -30.06
C GLY A 351 -30.35 -27.57 -29.89
N GLY A 352 -31.12 -26.66 -30.50
CA GLY A 352 -30.98 -25.22 -30.34
C GLY A 352 -32.21 -24.62 -29.67
N SER A 353 -31.99 -23.56 -28.90
CA SER A 353 -32.94 -22.53 -28.43
C SER A 353 -32.15 -21.68 -27.42
N GLY A 354 -32.20 -20.37 -27.34
CA GLY A 354 -32.94 -19.32 -28.02
C GLY A 354 -32.37 -18.00 -27.48
N LYS A 355 -32.35 -16.97 -28.33
CA LYS A 355 -31.91 -15.60 -27.97
C LYS A 355 -32.96 -14.94 -27.07
N GLN A 356 -32.50 -14.24 -26.03
CA GLN A 356 -33.19 -13.05 -25.51
C GLN A 356 -32.17 -11.90 -25.50
N GLY A 357 -32.56 -10.81 -26.16
CA GLY A 357 -31.78 -9.58 -26.24
C GLY A 357 -32.03 -8.71 -25.03
N GLY A 358 -30.94 -8.23 -24.43
CA GLY A 358 -30.92 -7.10 -23.52
C GLY A 358 -30.01 -6.04 -24.11
N SER A 359 -30.56 -4.87 -24.40
CA SER A 359 -29.86 -3.67 -24.80
C SER A 359 -29.04 -3.14 -23.61
N GLY A 360 -27.79 -3.58 -23.50
CA GLY A 360 -26.79 -2.97 -22.62
C GLY A 360 -26.07 -1.87 -23.37
N ALA A 361 -26.12 -0.65 -22.85
CA ALA A 361 -25.30 0.45 -23.32
C ALA A 361 -23.83 0.00 -23.36
N SER A 362 -23.18 0.17 -24.50
CA SER A 362 -21.76 -0.06 -24.67
C SER A 362 -21.01 0.97 -23.81
N VAL A 363 -20.61 0.56 -22.60
CA VAL A 363 -19.56 1.26 -21.86
C VAL A 363 -18.30 1.10 -22.71
N ASN A 364 -17.75 2.23 -23.14
CA ASN A 364 -16.56 2.27 -23.96
C ASN A 364 -15.40 1.72 -23.11
N GLU A 365 -14.87 0.53 -23.44
CA GLU A 365 -13.78 -0.16 -22.73
C GLU A 365 -12.46 0.63 -22.70
N ASN A 366 -12.42 1.84 -23.28
CA ASN A 366 -11.22 2.68 -23.40
C ASN A 366 -11.18 3.87 -22.43
N ASP A 367 -12.18 4.07 -21.56
CA ASP A 367 -12.21 5.17 -20.58
C ASP A 367 -11.96 4.72 -19.12
N VAL A 368 -11.31 3.57 -18.92
CA VAL A 368 -10.81 3.20 -17.59
C VAL A 368 -9.53 3.99 -17.34
N GLN A 369 -9.69 5.16 -16.70
CA GLN A 369 -8.57 5.87 -16.10
C GLN A 369 -7.88 4.92 -15.11
N HIS A 370 -6.68 4.48 -15.47
CA HIS A 370 -5.90 3.57 -14.67
C HIS A 370 -5.39 4.32 -13.44
N GLU A 371 -5.98 4.16 -12.26
CA GLU A 371 -5.29 4.52 -11.01
C GLU A 371 -4.17 3.48 -10.80
N ALA A 372 -3.02 3.74 -11.41
CA ALA A 372 -1.89 2.83 -11.43
C ALA A 372 -0.90 3.26 -10.34
N TRP A 373 -0.42 2.27 -9.57
CA TRP A 373 0.81 2.27 -8.76
C TRP A 373 1.12 3.52 -7.96
N ILE A 374 0.78 3.46 -6.67
CA ILE A 374 1.39 4.36 -5.72
C ILE A 374 2.13 3.53 -4.72
N VAL A 375 3.34 3.17 -5.09
CA VAL A 375 4.22 2.54 -4.13
C VAL A 375 4.94 3.64 -3.35
N HIS A 376 4.33 4.03 -2.24
CA HIS A 376 4.87 5.00 -1.29
C HIS A 376 6.05 4.38 -0.53
N ALA A 377 7.19 5.06 -0.46
CA ALA A 377 8.27 4.64 0.43
C ALA A 377 8.28 5.51 1.69
N TRP A 378 8.41 4.91 2.87
CA TRP A 378 8.40 5.62 4.14
C TRP A 378 9.62 5.24 4.97
N ALA A 379 10.41 6.22 5.37
CA ALA A 379 11.46 6.04 6.37
C ALA A 379 10.85 6.12 7.78
N GLU A 380 11.17 5.17 8.66
CA GLU A 380 10.76 5.21 10.08
C GLU A 380 11.57 6.24 10.88
N SER A 381 10.89 6.96 11.77
CA SER A 381 11.44 8.10 12.53
C SER A 381 12.00 7.76 13.92
N LYS A 382 12.00 6.51 14.39
CA LYS A 382 12.56 6.25 15.74
C LYS A 382 14.04 6.64 15.86
N TYR A 383 14.75 6.74 14.73
CA TYR A 383 16.16 7.13 14.66
C TYR A 383 16.50 8.02 13.45
N TRP A 384 15.51 8.58 12.77
CA TRP A 384 15.75 9.40 11.58
C TRP A 384 15.57 10.89 11.89
N ASP A 385 16.70 11.54 12.12
CA ASP A 385 16.86 12.99 11.94
C ASP A 385 17.43 13.17 10.52
N PRO A 386 16.89 14.07 9.67
CA PRO A 386 17.47 14.35 8.35
C PRO A 386 18.94 14.82 8.41
N ARG A 387 19.44 15.20 9.59
CA ARG A 387 20.85 15.52 9.89
C ARG A 387 21.66 14.32 10.38
N ALA A 388 21.03 13.18 10.67
CA ALA A 388 21.71 12.00 11.21
C ALA A 388 22.65 11.41 10.15
N THR A 389 23.94 11.39 10.45
CA THR A 389 24.96 10.71 9.66
C THR A 389 25.64 9.63 10.50
N CYS A 390 25.87 8.47 9.91
CA CYS A 390 26.69 7.44 10.52
C CYS A 390 28.14 7.76 10.17
N ASP A 391 28.97 8.06 11.17
CA ASP A 391 30.36 8.40 10.93
C ASP A 391 31.20 7.14 10.60
N ASP A 392 32.50 7.33 10.31
CA ASP A 392 33.40 6.22 9.97
C ASP A 392 33.60 5.21 11.12
N SER A 393 33.23 5.59 12.36
CA SER A 393 33.24 4.71 13.53
C SER A 393 31.96 3.89 13.67
N GLY A 394 30.93 4.23 12.89
CA GLY A 394 29.61 3.61 12.97
C GLY A 394 28.70 4.24 14.03
N GLU A 395 29.11 5.35 14.65
CA GLU A 395 28.26 6.10 15.57
C GLU A 395 27.30 7.00 14.79
N LEU A 396 26.03 6.99 15.20
CA LEU A 396 25.04 7.95 14.73
C LEU A 396 25.33 9.32 15.34
N THR A 397 25.71 10.26 14.49
CA THR A 397 25.96 11.65 14.86
C THR A 397 24.87 12.54 14.26
N LEU A 398 24.33 13.45 15.06
CA LEU A 398 23.44 14.51 14.57
C LEU A 398 24.35 15.62 14.00
N GLY A 399 24.34 15.80 12.68
CA GLY A 399 25.20 16.76 12.01
C GLY A 399 24.84 18.22 12.29
N ASP A 400 25.85 19.08 12.35
CA ASP A 400 25.68 20.54 12.39
C ASP A 400 25.19 21.04 11.01
N SER A 401 24.18 21.91 11.04
CA SER A 401 23.20 22.21 9.98
C SER A 401 23.68 22.75 8.61
N THR A 402 24.97 22.76 8.28
CA THR A 402 25.45 23.49 7.08
C THR A 402 26.09 22.65 5.99
N ASP A 403 26.48 21.39 6.23
CA ASP A 403 27.10 20.54 5.20
C ASP A 403 26.76 19.06 5.45
N ARG A 404 25.62 18.53 4.98
CA ARG A 404 25.34 17.07 4.81
C ARG A 404 23.96 16.67 4.26
N LEU A 405 23.22 17.57 3.60
CA LEU A 405 21.89 17.29 3.02
C LEU A 405 21.90 17.03 1.49
N VAL A 406 23.02 16.54 0.94
CA VAL A 406 23.22 16.43 -0.53
C VAL A 406 22.50 15.21 -1.16
N VAL A 407 21.93 14.31 -0.36
CA VAL A 407 21.42 13.03 -0.88
C VAL A 407 19.94 13.07 -1.29
N LEU A 408 19.13 13.95 -0.69
CA LEU A 408 17.69 14.09 -1.01
C LEU A 408 17.39 15.30 -1.91
N ASP A 409 18.19 16.37 -1.81
CA ASP A 409 17.95 17.63 -2.51
C ASP A 409 18.12 17.50 -4.04
N GLU A 410 19.07 16.69 -4.51
CA GLU A 410 19.20 16.34 -5.94
C GLU A 410 18.08 15.40 -6.46
N PHE A 411 17.33 14.76 -5.56
CA PHE A 411 16.38 13.69 -5.89
C PHE A 411 14.94 14.17 -5.98
N MET A 412 14.53 15.11 -5.12
CA MET A 412 13.17 15.64 -5.12
C MET A 412 13.01 16.83 -6.11
N SER A 413 14.09 17.54 -6.44
CA SER A 413 14.09 18.70 -7.36
C SER A 413 13.96 18.38 -8.86
N ARG A 414 13.88 17.10 -9.27
CA ARG A 414 13.90 16.70 -10.70
C ARG A 414 12.53 16.53 -11.37
N ASN A 415 11.43 16.96 -10.74
CA ASN A 415 10.08 16.87 -11.30
C ASN A 415 9.43 18.26 -11.49
N GLU A 416 10.15 19.19 -12.12
CA GLU A 416 9.54 20.33 -12.85
C GLU A 416 9.25 19.98 -14.31
#